data_AF-A0A9N7TR57-F1
#
_entry.id   AF-A0A9N7TR57-F1
#
_cell.length_a   1.000
_cell.length_b   1.000
_cell.length_c   1.000
_cell.angle_alpha   90.00
_cell.angle_beta   90.00
_cell.angle_gamma   90.00
#
_symmetry.space_group_name_H-M   'P 1'
#
loop_
_entity.id
_entity.type
_entity.pdbx_description
1 polymer ?
#
loop_
_entity_poly.entity_id
_entity_poly.type
_entity_poly.pdbx_seq_one_letter_code
_entity_poly.pdbx_strand_id
1 'polypeptide(L)'
;MEEKVGTVVQQIGIVRDHCLIPCPDRKLYNSPCHAGAQSRARLFPFQRNSVRRRCKMREAAILLASSVFLCLLLGLSQAARQGQDIRCGACRALVDEMEWAISQVDPKKMIQTGSFRINPDGSQSIREVPLARSEGNLLELMENVCERMEDYGEHTDSSTNRKSYIRIKSRSGEPMDLSEASLDSRVSSSLKFACETIAEQNEDEIIEFFAHETENVKDKLCSKRTDLCDHALKMAHDEL
;
A
#
# COMPACT_ATOMS: atom_id res chain seq x y z
N MET A 1 -18.64 26.09 4.87
CA MET A 1 -17.25 26.53 4.67
C MET A 1 -16.48 25.33 4.16
N GLU A 2 -16.58 25.08 2.86
CA GLU A 2 -15.85 24.03 2.15
C GLU A 2 -15.06 24.75 1.05
N GLU A 3 -13.74 24.74 1.16
CA GLU A 3 -12.87 25.24 0.10
C GLU A 3 -12.39 24.04 -0.71
N LYS A 4 -12.95 23.91 -1.92
CA LYS A 4 -12.56 22.96 -2.94
C LYS A 4 -11.15 23.31 -3.44
N VAL A 5 -10.19 22.41 -3.31
CA VAL A 5 -8.95 22.48 -4.09
C VAL A 5 -9.01 21.39 -5.15
N GLY A 6 -9.33 21.83 -6.37
CA GLY A 6 -9.45 21.02 -7.55
C GLY A 6 -8.10 20.59 -8.11
N THR A 7 -8.08 19.34 -8.55
CA THR A 7 -7.07 18.71 -9.41
C THR A 7 -6.96 19.47 -10.73
N VAL A 8 -5.75 19.90 -11.09
CA VAL A 8 -5.41 20.30 -12.47
C VAL A 8 -4.21 19.47 -12.92
N VAL A 9 -4.50 18.56 -13.84
CA VAL A 9 -3.53 17.87 -14.71
C VAL A 9 -3.00 18.91 -15.69
N GLN A 10 -1.68 19.13 -15.74
CA GLN A 10 -1.06 19.92 -16.81
C GLN A 10 0.13 19.15 -17.41
N GLN A 11 0.13 19.13 -18.74
CA GLN A 11 0.91 18.28 -19.62
C GLN A 11 2.43 18.39 -19.45
N ILE A 12 3.10 17.25 -19.57
CA ILE A 12 4.54 17.13 -19.82
C ILE A 12 4.79 17.61 -21.25
N GLY A 13 5.25 18.85 -21.39
CA GLY A 13 5.84 19.39 -22.62
C GLY A 13 7.36 19.34 -22.52
N ILE A 14 7.98 18.40 -23.24
CA ILE A 14 9.44 18.39 -23.44
C ILE A 14 9.78 19.56 -24.37
N VAL A 15 10.34 20.65 -23.82
CA VAL A 15 10.91 21.74 -24.62
C VAL A 15 12.43 21.70 -24.49
N ARG A 16 13.09 21.57 -25.65
CA ARG A 16 14.55 21.63 -25.83
C ARG A 16 15.09 22.97 -25.34
N ASP A 17 15.99 22.94 -24.35
CA ASP A 17 16.78 24.09 -23.93
C ASP A 17 17.87 24.41 -24.98
N HIS A 18 17.65 25.47 -25.75
CA HIS A 18 18.70 26.21 -26.42
C HIS A 18 19.44 27.08 -25.41
N CYS A 19 20.76 26.89 -25.29
CA CYS A 19 21.63 27.83 -24.58
C CYS A 19 21.54 29.23 -25.22
N LEU A 20 21.10 30.23 -24.45
CA LEU A 20 21.33 31.65 -24.72
C LEU A 20 22.16 32.24 -23.58
N ILE A 21 23.39 32.62 -23.91
CA ILE A 21 24.29 33.43 -23.08
C ILE A 21 23.99 34.91 -23.40
N PRO A 22 23.80 35.80 -22.42
CA PRO A 22 23.61 37.22 -22.68
C PRO A 22 24.96 37.95 -22.79
N CYS A 23 25.14 38.74 -23.85
CA CYS A 23 26.19 39.76 -23.96
C CYS A 23 25.64 41.13 -23.49
N PRO A 24 26.45 41.96 -22.79
CA PRO A 24 26.04 43.28 -22.35
C PRO A 24 26.39 44.40 -23.35
N ASP A 25 25.63 45.48 -23.27
CA ASP A 25 25.63 46.72 -24.06
C ASP A 25 27.00 47.36 -24.35
N ARG A 26 27.14 47.98 -25.54
CA ARG A 26 28.13 49.05 -25.76
C ARG A 26 27.63 50.13 -26.74
N LYS A 27 27.63 51.37 -26.26
CA LYS A 27 27.45 52.62 -27.01
C LYS A 27 28.63 52.91 -27.96
N LEU A 28 28.31 53.73 -28.98
CA LEU A 28 29.15 54.31 -30.05
C LEU A 28 30.48 54.94 -29.60
N TYR A 29 31.57 54.78 -30.38
CA TYR A 29 32.29 55.88 -31.09
C TYR A 29 33.41 55.35 -32.03
N ASN A 30 33.82 56.21 -32.97
CA ASN A 30 34.66 56.06 -34.17
C ASN A 30 36.18 55.81 -34.00
N SER A 31 36.75 55.06 -34.98
CA SER A 31 38.09 55.17 -35.62
C SER A 31 39.38 54.80 -34.83
N PRO A 32 40.58 54.74 -35.47
CA PRO A 32 41.26 53.50 -35.85
C PRO A 32 42.55 53.20 -35.05
N CYS A 33 42.99 51.94 -35.09
CA CYS A 33 44.22 51.48 -34.44
C CYS A 33 45.48 51.90 -35.21
N HIS A 34 46.47 52.49 -34.53
CA HIS A 34 47.87 52.44 -34.95
C HIS A 34 48.84 52.34 -33.74
N ALA A 35 49.69 51.32 -33.84
CA ALA A 35 51.05 51.12 -33.33
C ALA A 35 51.53 51.70 -31.97
N GLY A 36 52.08 50.77 -31.16
CA GLY A 36 53.33 50.99 -30.41
C GLY A 36 53.20 51.34 -28.93
N ALA A 37 53.65 50.44 -28.05
CA ALA A 37 54.69 50.72 -27.04
C ALA A 37 54.70 49.67 -25.92
N GLN A 38 55.92 49.24 -25.64
CA GLN A 38 56.39 48.38 -24.58
C GLN A 38 56.42 49.15 -23.24
N SER A 39 55.86 48.61 -22.16
CA SER A 39 56.49 48.65 -20.82
C SER A 39 55.65 48.10 -19.67
N ARG A 40 56.38 47.35 -18.83
CA ARG A 40 56.28 47.24 -17.36
C ARG A 40 55.06 46.59 -16.73
N ALA A 41 55.34 45.38 -16.27
CA ALA A 41 54.82 44.73 -15.07
C ALA A 41 54.29 45.68 -13.98
N ARG A 42 53.05 45.40 -13.54
CA ARG A 42 52.69 45.37 -12.12
C ARG A 42 51.84 44.13 -11.86
N LEU A 43 52.28 43.36 -10.88
CA LEU A 43 51.55 42.23 -10.30
C LEU A 43 50.17 42.71 -9.80
N PHE A 44 49.12 41.96 -10.16
CA PHE A 44 47.93 41.78 -9.32
C PHE A 44 47.51 40.31 -9.38
N PRO A 45 47.59 39.54 -8.28
CA PRO A 45 47.10 38.18 -8.22
C PRO A 45 45.66 38.22 -7.69
N PHE A 46 44.67 38.48 -8.54
CA PHE A 46 43.28 38.45 -8.08
C PHE A 46 42.33 38.05 -9.20
N GLN A 47 42.14 36.74 -9.41
CA GLN A 47 40.89 36.11 -9.92
C GLN A 47 41.03 34.63 -10.36
N ARG A 48 41.98 33.84 -9.85
CA ARG A 48 42.05 32.39 -10.18
C ARG A 48 41.14 31.47 -9.34
N ASN A 49 40.55 31.99 -8.26
CA ASN A 49 39.82 31.17 -7.26
C ASN A 49 38.30 31.07 -7.46
N SER A 50 37.67 31.92 -8.28
CA SER A 50 36.21 31.99 -8.41
C SER A 50 35.61 30.96 -9.37
N VAL A 51 36.32 30.59 -10.45
CA VAL A 51 35.84 29.62 -11.45
C VAL A 51 35.94 28.17 -10.94
N ARG A 52 37.02 27.83 -10.21
CA ARG A 52 37.25 26.49 -9.64
C ARG A 52 36.26 26.15 -8.51
N ARG A 53 35.75 27.15 -7.80
CA ARG A 53 34.71 26.99 -6.77
C ARG A 53 33.33 26.69 -7.37
N ARG A 54 32.95 27.34 -8.48
CA ARG A 54 31.65 27.10 -9.16
C ARG A 54 31.50 25.69 -9.72
N CYS A 55 32.59 25.06 -10.15
CA CYS A 55 32.56 23.68 -10.68
C CYS A 55 32.43 22.63 -9.55
N LYS A 56 33.20 22.78 -8.46
CA LYS A 56 33.06 21.94 -7.25
C LYS A 56 31.69 22.04 -6.57
N MET A 57 31.09 23.23 -6.56
CA MET A 57 29.75 23.42 -5.98
C MET A 57 28.63 22.79 -6.84
N ARG A 58 28.80 22.70 -8.16
CA ARG A 58 27.85 22.01 -9.05
C ARG A 58 27.94 20.50 -8.90
N GLU A 59 29.14 19.92 -8.80
CA GLU A 59 29.30 18.48 -8.54
C GLU A 59 28.77 18.09 -7.16
N ALA A 60 29.07 18.89 -6.13
CA ALA A 60 28.50 18.69 -4.79
C ALA A 60 26.97 18.83 -4.79
N ALA A 61 26.41 19.80 -5.53
CA ALA A 61 24.95 19.95 -5.64
C ALA A 61 24.29 18.78 -6.40
N ILE A 62 24.93 18.23 -7.43
CA ILE A 62 24.43 17.06 -8.16
C ILE A 62 24.49 15.81 -7.26
N LEU A 63 25.58 15.61 -6.51
CA LEU A 63 25.70 14.50 -5.57
C LEU A 63 24.66 14.59 -4.46
N LEU A 64 24.47 15.78 -3.87
CA LEU A 64 23.43 16.00 -2.86
C LEU A 64 22.02 15.79 -3.44
N ALA A 65 21.71 16.34 -4.61
CA ALA A 65 20.42 16.12 -5.25
C ALA A 65 20.17 14.64 -5.58
N SER A 66 21.18 13.91 -6.07
CA SER A 66 21.08 12.47 -6.34
C SER A 66 20.89 11.65 -5.06
N SER A 67 21.55 12.03 -3.96
CA SER A 67 21.39 11.38 -2.65
C SER A 67 19.99 11.62 -2.07
N VAL A 68 19.46 12.85 -2.19
CA VAL A 68 18.11 13.18 -1.75
C VAL A 68 17.07 12.43 -2.59
N PHE A 69 17.28 12.35 -3.90
CA PHE A 69 16.40 11.60 -4.80
C PHE A 69 16.41 10.10 -4.47
N LEU A 70 17.59 9.52 -4.23
CA LEU A 70 17.71 8.11 -3.83
C LEU A 70 17.04 7.85 -2.47
N CYS A 71 17.23 8.74 -1.48
CA CYS A 71 16.55 8.64 -0.20
C CYS A 71 15.02 8.74 -0.33
N LEU A 72 14.52 9.60 -1.24
CA LEU A 72 13.09 9.69 -1.54
C LEU A 72 12.54 8.38 -2.12
N LEU A 73 13.24 7.79 -3.08
CA LEU A 73 12.86 6.52 -3.70
C LEU A 73 12.84 5.38 -2.68
N LEU A 74 13.85 5.31 -1.80
CA LEU A 74 13.92 4.32 -0.73
C LEU A 74 12.79 4.52 0.29
N GLY A 75 12.48 5.76 0.68
CA GLY A 75 11.38 6.07 1.60
C GLY A 75 10.02 5.64 1.05
N LEU A 76 9.73 5.95 -0.21
CA LEU A 76 8.48 5.55 -0.87
C LEU A 76 8.31 4.03 -0.93
N SER A 77 9.40 3.29 -1.19
CA SER A 77 9.35 1.82 -1.26
C SER A 77 9.01 1.17 0.08
N GLN A 78 9.47 1.74 1.20
CA GLN A 78 9.18 1.23 2.54
C GLN A 78 7.73 1.53 2.95
N ALA A 79 7.24 2.73 2.66
CA ALA A 79 5.84 3.08 2.92
C ALA A 79 4.87 2.21 2.11
N ALA A 80 5.19 1.93 0.84
CA ALA A 80 4.41 1.03 -0.01
C ALA A 80 4.37 -0.39 0.58
N ARG A 81 5.51 -0.91 1.06
CA ARG A 81 5.56 -2.23 1.72
C ARG A 81 4.74 -2.29 3.00
N GLN A 82 4.85 -1.27 3.87
CA GLN A 82 4.08 -1.24 5.11
C GLN A 82 2.57 -1.23 4.85
N GLY A 83 2.11 -0.52 3.82
CA GLY A 83 0.70 -0.54 3.42
C GLY A 83 0.26 -1.93 2.91
N GLN A 84 1.14 -2.62 2.18
CA GLN A 84 0.86 -3.99 1.70
C GLN A 84 0.82 -4.99 2.85
N ASP A 85 1.75 -4.91 3.82
CA ASP A 85 1.80 -5.82 4.97
C ASP A 85 0.50 -5.73 5.81
N ILE A 86 0.00 -4.51 6.08
CA ILE A 86 -1.29 -4.31 6.79
C ILE A 86 -2.44 -4.93 6.02
N ARG A 87 -2.53 -4.72 4.71
CA ARG A 87 -3.61 -5.30 3.89
C ARG A 87 -3.55 -6.82 3.83
N CYS A 88 -2.35 -7.38 3.71
CA CYS A 88 -2.16 -8.82 3.75
C CYS A 88 -2.57 -9.40 5.11
N GLY A 89 -2.16 -8.76 6.21
CA GLY A 89 -2.57 -9.14 7.57
C GLY A 89 -4.08 -9.08 7.75
N ALA A 90 -4.72 -7.98 7.33
CA ALA A 90 -6.16 -7.81 7.40
C ALA A 90 -6.93 -8.87 6.58
N CYS A 91 -6.47 -9.21 5.37
CA CYS A 91 -7.09 -10.26 4.57
C CYS A 91 -6.99 -11.64 5.24
N ARG A 92 -5.82 -11.98 5.78
CA ARG A 92 -5.63 -13.27 6.47
C ARG A 92 -6.49 -13.36 7.73
N ALA A 93 -6.51 -12.30 8.53
CA ALA A 93 -7.36 -12.18 9.70
C ALA A 93 -8.86 -12.25 9.34
N LEU A 94 -9.27 -11.60 8.24
CA LEU A 94 -10.64 -11.68 7.73
C LEU A 94 -11.04 -13.13 7.44
N VAL A 95 -10.20 -13.86 6.70
CA VAL A 95 -10.45 -15.28 6.39
C VAL A 95 -10.50 -16.13 7.67
N ASP A 96 -9.58 -15.90 8.61
CA ASP A 96 -9.54 -16.59 9.90
C ASP A 96 -10.81 -16.40 10.73
N GLU A 97 -11.32 -15.18 10.78
CA GLU A 97 -12.54 -14.85 11.52
C GLU A 97 -13.80 -15.33 10.80
N MET A 98 -13.80 -15.35 9.46
CA MET A 98 -14.88 -15.94 8.67
C MET A 98 -14.97 -17.45 8.86
N GLU A 99 -13.85 -18.18 8.74
CA GLU A 99 -13.79 -19.63 8.97
C GLU A 99 -14.29 -19.97 10.38
N TRP A 100 -13.88 -19.19 11.37
CA TRP A 100 -14.35 -19.36 12.73
C TRP A 100 -15.84 -19.06 12.87
N ALA A 101 -16.32 -17.92 12.39
CA ALA A 101 -17.72 -17.54 12.52
C ALA A 101 -18.66 -18.54 11.83
N ILE A 102 -18.27 -19.08 10.68
CA ILE A 102 -18.98 -20.17 9.98
C ILE A 102 -19.03 -21.42 10.87
N SER A 103 -17.93 -21.77 11.54
CA SER A 103 -17.88 -22.94 12.44
C SER A 103 -18.80 -22.83 13.66
N GLN A 104 -19.17 -21.60 14.04
CA GLN A 104 -20.10 -21.34 15.15
C GLN A 104 -21.58 -21.51 14.73
N VAL A 105 -21.89 -21.55 13.43
CA VAL A 105 -23.26 -21.75 12.94
C VAL A 105 -23.61 -23.24 12.98
N ASP A 106 -24.84 -23.57 13.41
CA ASP A 106 -25.32 -24.95 13.44
C ASP A 106 -25.29 -25.58 12.03
N PRO A 107 -24.48 -26.63 11.79
CA PRO A 107 -24.37 -27.26 10.47
C PRO A 107 -25.66 -27.94 10.02
N LYS A 108 -26.61 -28.20 10.92
CA LYS A 108 -27.91 -28.81 10.59
C LYS A 108 -28.95 -27.78 10.15
N LYS A 109 -28.70 -26.49 10.35
CA LYS A 109 -29.65 -25.44 10.00
C LYS A 109 -29.60 -25.20 8.50
N MET A 110 -30.66 -25.60 7.81
CA MET A 110 -30.84 -25.42 6.37
C MET A 110 -31.82 -24.28 6.10
N ILE A 111 -31.62 -23.57 4.99
CA ILE A 111 -32.56 -22.58 4.48
C ILE A 111 -32.98 -22.92 3.05
N GLN A 112 -34.21 -22.56 2.72
CA GLN A 112 -34.73 -22.67 1.35
C GLN A 112 -34.32 -21.42 0.57
N THR A 113 -33.61 -21.64 -0.53
CA THR A 113 -33.15 -20.61 -1.48
C THR A 113 -33.76 -20.88 -2.85
N GLY A 114 -33.88 -19.86 -3.70
CA GLY A 114 -34.36 -20.02 -5.07
C GLY A 114 -35.52 -19.09 -5.41
N SER A 115 -36.17 -19.39 -6.53
CA SER A 115 -37.22 -18.55 -7.07
C SER A 115 -38.55 -18.88 -6.40
N PHE A 116 -39.18 -17.86 -5.81
CA PHE A 116 -40.57 -17.98 -5.35
C PHE A 116 -41.57 -18.14 -6.52
N ARG A 117 -41.13 -18.00 -7.78
CA ARG A 117 -42.00 -18.15 -8.94
C ARG A 117 -42.34 -19.61 -9.18
N ILE A 118 -43.64 -19.87 -9.31
CA ILE A 118 -44.19 -21.18 -9.67
C ILE A 118 -44.05 -21.35 -11.18
N ASN A 119 -43.46 -22.46 -11.59
CA ASN A 119 -43.32 -22.86 -12.98
C ASN A 119 -44.71 -23.16 -13.59
N PRO A 120 -44.84 -23.14 -14.94
CA PRO A 120 -46.12 -23.44 -15.60
C PRO A 120 -46.70 -24.83 -15.29
N ASP A 121 -45.87 -25.76 -14.83
CA ASP A 121 -46.25 -27.11 -14.40
C ASP A 121 -46.73 -27.19 -12.94
N GLY A 122 -46.76 -26.05 -12.23
CA GLY A 122 -47.13 -25.97 -10.82
C GLY A 122 -45.99 -26.28 -9.84
N SER A 123 -44.79 -26.62 -10.32
CA SER A 123 -43.62 -26.83 -9.47
C SER A 123 -42.94 -25.52 -9.08
N GLN A 124 -42.16 -25.51 -8.01
CA GLN A 124 -41.36 -24.36 -7.59
C GLN A 124 -39.89 -24.78 -7.51
N SER A 125 -38.98 -23.99 -8.07
CA SER A 125 -37.54 -24.27 -8.05
C SER A 125 -36.91 -23.77 -6.75
N ILE A 126 -37.18 -24.50 -5.67
CA ILE A 126 -36.56 -24.30 -4.37
C ILE A 126 -35.36 -25.25 -4.20
N ARG A 127 -34.26 -24.73 -3.67
CA ARG A 127 -33.05 -25.47 -3.32
C ARG A 127 -32.72 -25.25 -1.85
N GLU A 128 -32.49 -26.33 -1.12
CA GLU A 128 -32.02 -26.23 0.25
C GLU A 128 -30.50 -26.07 0.30
N VAL A 129 -30.02 -25.10 1.08
CA VAL A 129 -28.59 -24.87 1.34
C VAL A 129 -28.34 -24.70 2.84
N PRO A 130 -27.15 -25.06 3.34
CA PRO A 130 -26.78 -24.80 4.74
C PRO A 130 -26.79 -23.30 5.02
N LEU A 131 -27.36 -22.89 6.16
CA LEU A 131 -27.36 -21.48 6.56
C LEU A 131 -25.94 -20.94 6.68
N ALA A 132 -25.03 -21.72 7.27
CA ALA A 132 -23.65 -21.31 7.54
C ALA A 132 -22.91 -20.80 6.28
N ARG A 133 -23.28 -21.32 5.10
CA ARG A 133 -22.65 -20.99 3.81
C ARG A 133 -23.64 -20.39 2.82
N SER A 134 -24.79 -19.90 3.28
CA SER A 134 -25.69 -19.14 2.41
C SER A 134 -25.14 -17.74 2.19
N GLU A 135 -25.30 -17.22 0.98
CA GLU A 135 -24.86 -15.87 0.59
C GLU A 135 -25.27 -14.80 1.60
N GLY A 136 -26.55 -14.78 1.98
CA GLY A 136 -27.06 -13.82 2.97
C GLY A 136 -26.40 -13.93 4.35
N ASN A 137 -26.08 -15.15 4.81
CA ASN A 137 -25.38 -15.33 6.09
C ASN A 137 -23.91 -14.91 5.98
N LEU A 138 -23.23 -15.24 4.87
CA LEU A 138 -21.84 -14.84 4.65
C LEU A 138 -21.68 -13.32 4.61
N LEU A 139 -22.62 -12.61 3.99
CA LEU A 139 -22.67 -11.14 4.00
C LEU A 139 -22.79 -10.58 5.41
N GLU A 140 -23.70 -11.13 6.22
CA GLU A 140 -23.86 -10.72 7.62
C GLU A 140 -22.60 -11.00 8.45
N LEU A 141 -21.93 -12.13 8.22
CA LEU A 141 -20.68 -12.44 8.90
C LEU A 141 -19.57 -11.44 8.55
N MET A 142 -19.43 -11.07 7.27
CA MET A 142 -18.40 -10.13 6.80
C MET A 142 -18.44 -8.77 7.51
N GLU A 143 -19.64 -8.24 7.78
CA GLU A 143 -19.80 -6.98 8.52
C GLU A 143 -19.29 -7.08 9.96
N ASN A 144 -19.47 -8.24 10.60
CA ASN A 144 -19.14 -8.44 12.01
C ASN A 144 -17.68 -8.85 12.24
N VAL A 145 -17.07 -9.59 11.33
CA VAL A 145 -15.69 -10.10 11.49
C VAL A 145 -14.65 -8.98 11.49
N CYS A 146 -14.88 -7.88 10.77
CA CYS A 146 -13.94 -6.75 10.77
C CYS A 146 -13.87 -6.01 12.12
N GLU A 147 -14.90 -6.11 12.96
CA GLU A 147 -14.85 -5.60 14.34
C GLU A 147 -13.83 -6.36 15.19
N ARG A 148 -13.54 -7.63 14.85
CA ARG A 148 -12.59 -8.48 15.59
C ARG A 148 -11.13 -8.12 15.32
N MET A 149 -10.84 -7.16 14.44
CA MET A 149 -9.48 -6.69 14.17
C MET A 149 -8.80 -6.04 15.40
N GLU A 150 -9.57 -5.67 16.43
CA GLU A 150 -9.02 -5.26 17.73
C GLU A 150 -8.38 -6.41 18.54
N ASP A 151 -8.66 -7.66 18.16
CA ASP A 151 -8.07 -8.86 18.76
C ASP A 151 -6.75 -9.25 18.09
N TYR A 152 -6.24 -8.43 17.16
CA TYR A 152 -4.98 -8.65 16.45
C TYR A 152 -3.93 -7.61 16.83
N GLY A 153 -2.68 -8.06 16.93
CA GLY A 153 -1.52 -7.25 17.27
C GLY A 153 -0.42 -7.35 16.23
N GLU A 154 0.48 -6.35 16.22
CA GLU A 154 1.64 -6.33 15.33
C GLU A 154 2.78 -7.14 15.94
N HIS A 155 3.25 -8.14 15.20
CA HIS A 155 4.43 -8.94 15.50
C HIS A 155 5.50 -8.67 14.46
N THR A 156 6.69 -8.26 14.90
CA THR A 156 7.82 -8.00 13.99
C THR A 156 8.75 -9.21 13.98
N ASP A 157 8.91 -9.82 12.81
CA ASP A 157 9.84 -10.92 12.63
C ASP A 157 11.29 -10.40 12.72
N SER A 158 12.05 -10.94 13.67
CA SER A 158 13.45 -10.56 13.92
C SER A 158 14.37 -10.84 12.73
N SER A 159 14.03 -11.80 11.87
CA SER A 159 14.85 -12.23 10.74
C SER A 159 14.63 -11.39 9.48
N THR A 160 13.37 -11.07 9.17
CA THR A 160 12.99 -10.34 7.95
C THR A 160 12.73 -8.84 8.21
N ASN A 161 12.63 -8.44 9.48
CA ASN A 161 12.17 -7.12 9.91
C ASN A 161 10.81 -6.73 9.31
N ARG A 162 10.01 -7.71 8.89
CA ARG A 162 8.65 -7.49 8.38
C ARG A 162 7.66 -7.55 9.52
N LYS A 163 6.59 -6.76 9.36
CA LYS A 163 5.46 -6.74 10.28
C LYS A 163 4.46 -7.79 9.83
N SER A 164 4.07 -8.63 10.77
CA SER A 164 3.00 -9.61 10.64
C SER A 164 1.93 -9.29 11.67
N TYR A 165 0.72 -9.79 11.44
CA TYR A 165 -0.42 -9.49 12.30
C TYR A 165 -0.98 -10.81 12.81
N ILE A 166 -0.90 -11.00 14.11
CA ILE A 166 -1.29 -12.25 14.79
C ILE A 166 -2.37 -11.96 15.82
N ARG A 167 -3.22 -12.95 16.07
CA ARG A 167 -4.30 -12.85 17.04
C ARG A 167 -3.73 -12.88 18.46
N ILE A 168 -4.12 -11.94 19.31
CA ILE A 168 -3.56 -11.71 20.65
C ILE A 168 -4.56 -11.90 21.80
N LYS A 169 -5.85 -12.01 21.52
CA LYS A 169 -6.85 -12.44 22.53
C LYS A 169 -7.38 -13.81 22.11
N SER A 170 -7.51 -14.77 23.02
CA SER A 170 -8.06 -16.10 22.68
C SER A 170 -9.56 -16.03 22.31
N ARG A 171 -10.05 -17.02 21.54
CA ARG A 171 -11.48 -17.20 21.25
C ARG A 171 -12.21 -17.84 22.43
N SER A 172 -11.51 -18.72 23.15
CA SER A 172 -12.00 -19.52 24.29
C SER A 172 -11.67 -18.88 25.65
N GLY A 173 -10.82 -17.85 25.69
CA GLY A 173 -10.32 -17.24 26.92
C GLY A 173 -9.07 -17.90 27.49
N GLU A 174 -8.47 -18.85 26.75
CA GLU A 174 -7.20 -19.48 27.12
C GLU A 174 -6.02 -18.49 27.05
N PRO A 175 -5.03 -18.61 27.94
CA PRO A 175 -3.84 -17.78 27.91
C PRO A 175 -3.02 -18.09 26.65
N MET A 176 -2.66 -17.06 25.90
CA MET A 176 -1.79 -17.16 24.72
C MET A 176 -0.41 -16.60 25.05
N ASP A 177 0.63 -17.09 24.38
CA ASP A 177 1.96 -16.52 24.48
C ASP A 177 2.02 -15.24 23.62
N LEU A 178 2.01 -14.08 24.27
CA LEU A 178 1.96 -12.76 23.64
C LEU A 178 3.30 -12.02 23.75
N SER A 179 4.37 -12.73 24.11
CA SER A 179 5.66 -12.14 24.48
C SER A 179 6.28 -11.24 23.39
N GLU A 180 5.85 -11.39 22.14
CA GLU A 180 6.41 -10.72 20.97
C GLU A 180 5.38 -9.90 20.16
N ALA A 181 4.16 -9.73 20.66
CA ALA A 181 3.10 -8.97 20.00
C ALA A 181 2.92 -7.59 20.65
N SER A 182 2.94 -6.55 19.83
CA SER A 182 2.67 -5.18 20.28
C SER A 182 1.23 -4.77 19.96
N LEU A 183 0.58 -4.10 20.93
CA LEU A 183 -0.76 -3.56 20.78
C LEU A 183 -0.68 -2.05 20.70
N ASP A 184 -0.92 -1.53 19.51
CA ASP A 184 -1.11 -0.11 19.25
C ASP A 184 -2.51 0.09 18.68
N SER A 185 -3.31 0.94 19.33
CA SER A 185 -4.67 1.21 18.89
C SER A 185 -4.75 1.74 17.46
N ARG A 186 -3.73 2.47 16.98
CA ARG A 186 -3.65 2.93 15.59
C ARG A 186 -3.48 1.78 14.61
N VAL A 187 -2.75 0.74 15.00
CA VAL A 187 -2.58 -0.47 14.19
C VAL A 187 -3.91 -1.21 14.12
N SER A 188 -4.58 -1.43 15.25
CA SER A 188 -5.91 -2.07 15.27
C SER A 188 -6.94 -1.30 14.44
N SER A 189 -6.96 0.03 14.52
CA SER A 189 -7.82 0.86 13.65
C SER A 189 -7.44 0.76 12.17
N SER A 190 -6.14 0.67 11.85
CA SER A 190 -5.67 0.52 10.46
C SER A 190 -6.03 -0.85 9.89
N LEU A 191 -5.93 -1.91 10.70
CA LEU A 191 -6.37 -3.26 10.34
C LEU A 191 -7.87 -3.32 10.13
N LYS A 192 -8.67 -2.73 11.03
CA LYS A 192 -10.12 -2.64 10.89
C LYS A 192 -10.51 -1.96 9.58
N PHE A 193 -9.96 -0.77 9.32
CA PHE A 193 -10.22 -0.04 8.09
C PHE A 193 -9.80 -0.84 6.83
N ALA A 194 -8.65 -1.51 6.88
CA ALA A 194 -8.20 -2.36 5.78
C ALA A 194 -9.14 -3.55 5.57
N CYS A 195 -9.61 -4.18 6.65
CA CYS A 195 -10.58 -5.28 6.59
C CYS A 195 -11.89 -4.84 5.93
N GLU A 196 -12.47 -3.73 6.42
CA GLU A 196 -13.70 -3.16 5.86
C GLU A 196 -13.54 -2.89 4.36
N THR A 197 -12.43 -2.24 3.98
CA THR A 197 -12.12 -1.96 2.57
C THR A 197 -12.01 -3.26 1.74
N ILE A 198 -11.37 -4.30 2.27
CA ILE A 198 -11.20 -5.58 1.56
C ILE A 198 -12.54 -6.30 1.43
N ALA A 199 -13.35 -6.33 2.49
CA ALA A 199 -14.66 -6.96 2.51
C ALA A 199 -15.61 -6.29 1.50
N GLU A 200 -15.64 -4.95 1.47
CA GLU A 200 -16.44 -4.19 0.50
C GLU A 200 -15.98 -4.39 -0.95
N GLN A 201 -14.66 -4.45 -1.20
CA GLN A 201 -14.13 -4.54 -2.57
C GLN A 201 -14.17 -5.94 -3.16
N ASN A 202 -14.21 -6.98 -2.33
CA ASN A 202 -14.07 -8.38 -2.74
C ASN A 202 -15.23 -9.24 -2.22
N GLU A 203 -16.41 -8.65 -2.07
CA GLU A 203 -17.61 -9.30 -1.55
C GLU A 203 -17.95 -10.58 -2.34
N ASP A 204 -18.02 -10.45 -3.67
CA ASP A 204 -18.34 -11.55 -4.57
C ASP A 204 -17.31 -12.69 -4.45
N GLU A 205 -16.02 -12.36 -4.40
CA GLU A 205 -14.95 -13.34 -4.22
C GLU A 205 -15.04 -14.04 -2.87
N ILE A 206 -15.25 -13.29 -1.79
CA ILE A 206 -15.36 -13.85 -0.44
C ILE A 206 -16.53 -14.84 -0.40
N ILE A 207 -17.69 -14.46 -0.93
CA ILE A 207 -18.86 -15.35 -1.04
C ILE A 207 -18.53 -16.59 -1.87
N GLU A 208 -17.87 -16.44 -3.03
CA GLU A 208 -17.48 -17.56 -3.89
C GLU A 208 -16.62 -18.59 -3.14
N PHE A 209 -15.62 -18.11 -2.40
CA PHE A 209 -14.69 -18.96 -1.64
C PHE A 209 -15.33 -19.66 -0.45
N PHE A 210 -16.29 -19.00 0.23
CA PHE A 210 -16.93 -19.54 1.44
C PHE A 210 -18.26 -20.26 1.21
N ALA A 211 -18.89 -20.10 0.04
CA ALA A 211 -20.11 -20.82 -0.33
C ALA A 211 -19.90 -22.35 -0.37
N HIS A 212 -18.65 -22.79 -0.56
CA HIS A 212 -18.25 -24.19 -0.59
C HIS A 212 -17.06 -24.45 0.32
N GLU A 213 -16.95 -25.69 0.81
CA GLU A 213 -15.79 -26.10 1.58
C GLU A 213 -14.54 -26.12 0.70
N THR A 214 -13.61 -25.21 0.97
CA THR A 214 -12.40 -25.04 0.18
C THR A 214 -11.20 -25.05 1.11
N GLU A 215 -10.21 -25.90 0.82
CA GLU A 215 -8.94 -25.87 1.55
C GLU A 215 -8.08 -24.68 1.10
N ASN A 216 -7.28 -24.14 2.03
CA ASN A 216 -6.31 -23.07 1.78
C ASN A 216 -6.97 -21.77 1.28
N VAL A 217 -8.11 -21.38 1.84
CA VAL A 217 -8.82 -20.14 1.48
C VAL A 217 -7.90 -18.93 1.62
N LYS A 218 -7.13 -18.84 2.71
CA LYS A 218 -6.16 -17.76 2.96
C LYS A 218 -5.23 -17.51 1.77
N ASP A 219 -4.59 -18.55 1.27
CA ASP A 219 -3.61 -18.43 0.18
C ASP A 219 -4.28 -18.17 -1.17
N LYS A 220 -5.44 -18.80 -1.42
CA LYS A 220 -6.18 -18.61 -2.67
C LYS A 220 -6.79 -17.21 -2.76
N LEU A 221 -7.43 -16.74 -1.70
CA LEU A 221 -8.09 -15.44 -1.66
C LEU A 221 -7.07 -14.31 -1.52
N CYS A 222 -6.25 -14.32 -0.47
CA CYS A 222 -5.37 -13.19 -0.15
C CYS A 222 -4.13 -13.10 -1.04
N SER A 223 -3.72 -14.18 -1.70
CA SER A 223 -2.57 -14.15 -2.61
C SER A 223 -3.02 -14.27 -4.07
N LYS A 224 -3.66 -15.37 -4.47
CA LYS A 224 -3.93 -15.62 -5.91
C LYS A 224 -5.05 -14.77 -6.50
N ARG A 225 -6.08 -14.44 -5.73
CA ARG A 225 -7.25 -13.72 -6.23
C ARG A 225 -7.10 -12.20 -6.10
N THR A 226 -6.55 -11.74 -4.98
CA THR A 226 -6.53 -10.31 -4.62
C THR A 226 -5.14 -9.68 -4.68
N ASP A 227 -4.07 -10.47 -4.85
CA ASP A 227 -2.67 -10.02 -4.88
C ASP A 227 -2.25 -9.18 -3.66
N LEU A 228 -2.95 -9.32 -2.53
CA LEU A 228 -2.66 -8.56 -1.30
C LEU A 228 -1.39 -9.08 -0.59
N CYS A 229 -1.20 -10.40 -0.62
CA CYS A 229 -0.09 -11.09 0.00
C CYS A 229 0.91 -11.61 -1.03
N ASP A 230 2.21 -11.40 -0.77
CA ASP A 230 3.27 -12.06 -1.53
C ASP A 230 3.25 -13.57 -1.23
N HIS A 231 3.32 -14.42 -2.26
CA HIS A 231 3.53 -15.87 -2.11
C HIS A 231 4.83 -16.25 -1.35
N ALA A 232 5.73 -15.29 -1.17
CA ALA A 232 6.97 -15.45 -0.44
C ALA A 232 6.78 -15.41 1.09
N LEU A 233 5.64 -14.88 1.58
CA LEU A 233 5.27 -14.96 3.00
C LEU A 233 4.73 -16.36 3.29
N LYS A 234 5.60 -17.37 3.28
CA LYS A 234 5.34 -18.63 3.98
C LYS A 234 5.40 -18.35 5.48
N MET A 235 4.34 -17.74 6.00
CA MET A 235 4.05 -17.78 7.43
C MET A 235 3.52 -19.18 7.71
N ALA A 236 4.00 -19.81 8.78
CA ALA A 236 3.69 -21.20 9.12
C ALA A 236 2.18 -21.43 9.10
N HIS A 237 1.75 -22.48 8.40
CA HIS A 237 0.40 -23.00 8.53
C HIS A 237 0.27 -23.51 9.97
N ASP A 238 -0.68 -22.96 10.73
CA ASP A 238 -1.12 -23.56 11.99
C ASP A 238 -1.82 -24.87 11.64
N GLU A 239 -1.08 -25.99 11.75
CA GLU A 239 -1.69 -27.31 11.81
C GLU A 239 -2.40 -27.43 13.17
N LEU A 240 -3.73 -27.46 13.16
CA LEU A 240 -4.55 -27.92 14.28
C LEU A 240 -5.46 -29.07 13.83
#